data_AF-A0A371B0X7-F1
#
_entry.id   AF-A0A371B0X7-F1
#
_cell.length_a   1.000
_cell.length_b   1.000
_cell.length_c   1.000
_cell.angle_alpha   90.00
_cell.angle_beta   90.00
_cell.angle_gamma   90.00
#
_symmetry.space_group_name_H-M   'P 1'
#
loop_
_entity.id
_entity.type
_entity.pdbx_description
1 polymer ?
#
loop_
_entity_poly.entity_id
_entity_poly.type
_entity_poly.pdbx_seq_one_letter_code
_entity_poly.pdbx_strand_id
1 'polypeptide(L)' 'MNTNLSSAELRQWAAQCDARRKDPLVSGDEHERLTRMRDGLIAVAEAKDWLDGIALKKAG' A
#
# COMPACT_ATOMS: atom_id res chain seq x y z
N MET A 1 1.87 -20.92 -1.65
CA MET A 1 1.92 -19.44 -1.77
C MET A 1 2.28 -18.88 -0.41
N ASN A 2 3.49 -18.36 -0.21
CA ASN A 2 3.82 -17.63 1.01
C ASN A 2 3.16 -16.26 0.89
N THR A 3 2.03 -16.06 1.57
CA THR A 3 1.24 -14.82 1.56
C THR A 3 1.79 -13.75 2.50
N ASN A 4 2.96 -13.97 3.09
CA ASN A 4 3.65 -12.98 3.92
C ASN A 4 4.39 -11.96 3.04
N LEU A 5 3.62 -11.08 2.40
CA LEU A 5 4.16 -9.91 1.72
C LEU A 5 4.83 -8.99 2.74
N SER A 6 6.07 -8.59 2.47
CA SER A 6 6.80 -7.59 3.23
C SER A 6 6.14 -6.21 3.15
N SER A 7 6.46 -5.33 4.10
CA SER A 7 5.98 -3.93 4.06
C SER A 7 6.44 -3.17 2.81
N ALA A 8 7.60 -3.54 2.25
CA ALA A 8 8.10 -3.00 0.99
C ALA A 8 7.24 -3.42 -0.21
N GLU A 9 6.87 -4.69 -0.31
CA GLU A 9 6.00 -5.19 -1.38
C GLU A 9 4.60 -4.57 -1.33
N LEU A 10 4.06 -4.40 -0.13
CA LEU A 10 2.77 -3.71 0.08
C LEU A 10 2.82 -2.26 -0.41
N ARG A 11 3.92 -1.55 -0.14
CA ARG A 11 4.14 -0.19 -0.66
C ARG A 11 4.31 -0.16 -2.17
N GLN A 12 4.97 -1.15 -2.75
CA GLN A 12 5.09 -1.27 -4.21
C GLN A 12 3.71 -1.44 -4.86
N TRP A 13 2.83 -2.25 -4.27
CA TRP A 13 1.46 -2.41 -4.77
C TRP A 13 0.63 -1.13 -4.59
N ALA A 14 0.80 -0.41 -3.49
CA ALA A 14 0.16 0.89 -3.30
C ALA A 14 0.60 1.89 -4.38
N ALA A 15 1.89 1.93 -4.71
CA ALA A 15 2.42 2.77 -5.78
C ALA A 15 1.85 2.40 -7.16
N GLN A 16 1.65 1.10 -7.43
CA GLN A 16 0.99 0.65 -8.67
C GLN A 16 -0.48 1.09 -8.74
N CYS A 17 -1.21 1.04 -7.62
CA CYS A 17 -2.57 1.57 -7.56
C CYS A 17 -2.59 3.08 -7.84
N ASP A 18 -1.64 3.82 -7.27
CA ASP A 18 -1.51 5.27 -7.50
C ASP A 18 -1.16 5.61 -8.95
N ALA A 19 -0.27 4.83 -9.58
CA ALA A 19 0.11 5.01 -10.98
C ALA A 19 -1.08 4.71 -11.91
N ARG A 20 -1.80 3.61 -11.69
CA ARG A 20 -2.96 3.21 -12.49
C ARG A 20 -4.09 4.23 -12.37
N ARG A 21 -4.31 4.78 -11.18
CA ARG A 21 -5.32 5.82 -10.92
C ARG A 21 -5.11 7.10 -11.72
N LYS A 22 -3.87 7.41 -12.10
CA LYS A 22 -3.51 8.59 -12.91
C LYS A 22 -3.75 8.40 -14.39
N ASP A 23 -4.12 7.18 -14.82
CA ASP A 23 -4.50 6.92 -16.20
C ASP A 23 -5.81 7.66 -16.50
N PRO A 24 -5.84 8.55 -17.52
CA PRO A 24 -7.03 9.33 -17.88
C PRO A 24 -8.21 8.46 -18.37
N LEU A 25 -7.99 7.18 -18.68
CA LEU A 25 -9.02 6.23 -19.10
C LEU A 25 -9.71 5.52 -17.91
N VAL A 26 -9.25 5.74 -16.69
CA VAL A 26 -9.87 5.16 -15.49
C VAL A 26 -11.19 5.87 -15.17
N SER A 27 -12.25 5.08 -14.99
CA SER A 27 -13.56 5.60 -14.58
C SER A 27 -13.53 6.13 -13.14
N GLY A 28 -14.51 6.97 -12.77
CA GLY A 28 -14.64 7.47 -11.39
C GLY A 28 -14.70 6.36 -10.34
N ASP A 29 -15.48 5.31 -10.61
CA ASP A 29 -15.61 4.15 -9.70
C ASP A 29 -14.28 3.39 -9.53
N GLU A 30 -13.56 3.17 -10.63
CA GLU A 30 -12.25 2.50 -10.58
C GLU A 30 -11.20 3.41 -9.92
N HIS A 31 -11.27 4.74 -10.11
CA HIS A 31 -10.44 5.70 -9.40
C HIS A 31 -10.66 5.62 -7.88
N GLU A 32 -11.90 5.59 -7.43
CA GLU A 32 -12.23 5.41 -6.01
C GLU A 32 -11.74 4.07 -5.47
N ARG A 33 -11.98 2.98 -6.20
CA ARG A 33 -11.51 1.64 -5.82
C ARG A 33 -9.99 1.60 -5.67
N LEU A 34 -9.26 2.13 -6.65
CA LEU A 34 -7.79 2.20 -6.61
C LEU A 34 -7.29 3.05 -5.45
N THR A 35 -8.01 4.14 -5.11
CA THR A 35 -7.70 4.97 -3.94
C THR A 35 -7.87 4.18 -2.64
N ARG A 36 -9.00 3.50 -2.46
CA ARG A 36 -9.25 2.66 -1.26
C ARG A 36 -8.25 1.51 -1.14
N MET A 37 -7.90 0.88 -2.26
CA MET A 37 -6.88 -0.17 -2.29
C MET A 37 -5.50 0.34 -1.89
N ARG A 38 -5.07 1.47 -2.45
CA ARG A 38 -3.80 2.12 -2.08
C ARG A 38 -3.73 2.40 -0.58
N ASP A 39 -4.77 3.02 -0.04
CA ASP A 39 -4.79 3.43 1.37
C ASP A 39 -4.79 2.20 2.29
N GLY A 40 -5.53 1.15 1.95
CA GLY A 40 -5.50 -0.11 2.67
C GLY A 40 -4.12 -0.79 2.63
N LEU A 41 -3.45 -0.79 1.48
CA LEU A 41 -2.11 -1.36 1.34
C LEU A 41 -1.06 -0.60 2.18
N ILE A 42 -1.15 0.72 2.22
CA ILE A 42 -0.28 1.56 3.06
C ILE A 42 -0.51 1.26 4.54
N ALA A 43 -1.76 1.21 4.99
CA ALA A 43 -2.09 0.91 6.39
C ALA A 43 -1.57 -0.47 6.83
N VAL A 44 -1.68 -1.48 5.96
CA VAL A 44 -1.13 -2.82 6.25
C VAL A 44 0.40 -2.80 6.27
N ALA A 45 1.05 -2.03 5.40
CA ALA A 45 2.51 -1.90 5.40
C ALA A 45 3.03 -1.24 6.68
N GLU A 46 2.34 -0.20 7.16
CA GLU A 46 2.65 0.47 8.43
C GLU A 46 2.44 -0.45 9.63
N ALA A 47 1.33 -1.19 9.66
CA ALA A 47 1.08 -2.20 10.69
C ALA A 47 2.17 -3.28 10.70
N LYS A 48 2.64 -3.71 9.53
CA LYS A 48 3.76 -4.65 9.42
C LYS A 48 5.08 -4.08 9.95
N ASP A 49 5.44 -2.85 9.56
CA ASP A 49 6.65 -2.21 10.09
C ASP A 49 6.60 -2.04 11.61
N TRP A 50 5.41 -1.83 12.16
CA TRP A 50 5.21 -1.80 13.60
C TRP A 50 5.40 -3.17 14.24
N LEU A 51 4.78 -4.23 13.70
CA LEU A 51 4.93 -5.62 14.17
C LEU A 51 6.38 -6.11 14.07
N ASP A 52 7.10 -5.72 13.01
CA ASP A 52 8.50 -6.09 12.78
C ASP A 52 9.47 -5.24 13.64
N GLY A 53 8.97 -4.31 14.45
CA GLY A 53 9.77 -3.43 15.31
C GLY A 53 10.59 -2.37 14.54
N ILE A 54 10.39 -2.24 13.23
CA ILE A 54 11.06 -1.25 12.37
C ILE A 54 10.58 0.17 12.73
N ALA A 55 9.30 0.34 13.04
CA ALA A 55 8.73 1.64 13.41
C ALA A 55 9.31 2.18 14.73
N LEU A 56 9.60 1.30 15.71
CA LEU A 56 10.23 1.67 16.98
C LEU A 56 11.70 2.08 16.79
N LYS A 57 12.41 1.46 15.84
CA LYS A 57 13.83 1.73 15.57
C LYS A 57 14.09 3.07 14.90
N LYS A 58 13.07 3.69 14.28
CA LYS A 58 13.14 5.05 13.70
C LYS A 58 12.82 6.17 14.69
N ALA A 59 12.26 5.85 15.86
CA ALA A 59 11.83 6.83 16.86
C ALA A 59 12.88 7.05 17.99
N GLY A 60 14.05 6.42 17.88
CA GLY A 60 15.16 6.51 18.83
C GLY A 60 16.42 7.09 18.20
#